data_AF-A0A7X7F968-F1
#
_entry.id   AF-A0A7X7F968-F1
#
_cell.length_a   1.000
_cell.length_b   1.000
_cell.length_c   1.000
_cell.angle_alpha   90.00
_cell.angle_beta   90.00
_cell.angle_gamma   90.00
#
_symmetry.space_group_name_H-M   'P 1'
#
loop_
_entity.id
_entity.type
_entity.pdbx_description
1 polymer ?
#
loop_
_entity_poly.entity_id
_entity_poly.type
_entity_poly.pdbx_seq_one_letter_code
_entity_poly.pdbx_strand_id
1 'polypeptide(L)'
;MNKKTALLALFALAIVSISGCMTAEPPQEGKLYIRTLIDGKDTLYIKGDSMWFVHHSYQLPGMWAGDNLPTYINQDQLWNHVWNRNISDVVKIAKPDATLPVSGEWSSENMSVKIYTSGFGNYEVKEYPGKANDNTLVIDLNDTEPLGAHWYVIDIDWDEGAASAEAPVAK
;
A
#
# COMPACT_ATOMS: atom_id res chain seq x y z
N MET A 1 -37.98 54.15 -30.68
CA MET A 1 -37.40 53.82 -31.99
C MET A 1 -36.21 52.89 -31.75
N ASN A 2 -36.29 51.65 -32.27
CA ASN A 2 -35.22 50.64 -32.41
C ASN A 2 -34.64 50.00 -31.13
N LYS A 3 -34.25 48.72 -31.06
CA LYS A 3 -34.60 47.44 -31.72
C LYS A 3 -33.58 46.45 -31.10
N LYS A 4 -34.08 45.32 -30.56
CA LYS A 4 -33.39 44.01 -30.41
C LYS A 4 -32.22 43.91 -29.40
N THR A 5 -32.51 43.30 -28.25
CA THR A 5 -31.53 42.57 -27.43
C THR A 5 -31.04 41.34 -28.20
N ALA A 6 -29.74 41.29 -28.49
CA ALA A 6 -29.08 40.14 -29.09
C ALA A 6 -28.63 39.18 -27.98
N LEU A 7 -29.13 37.94 -28.04
CA LEU A 7 -28.67 36.81 -27.25
C LEU A 7 -27.35 36.32 -27.87
N LEU A 8 -26.24 36.41 -27.14
CA LEU A 8 -24.95 35.84 -27.57
C LEU A 8 -24.63 34.65 -26.65
N ALA A 9 -24.89 33.44 -27.15
CA ALA A 9 -24.39 32.22 -26.56
C ALA A 9 -22.91 32.08 -26.93
N LEU A 10 -22.01 32.18 -25.95
CA LEU A 10 -20.60 31.83 -26.13
C LEU A 10 -20.39 30.36 -25.77
N PHE A 11 -19.93 29.61 -26.77
CA PHE A 11 -19.49 28.23 -26.70
C PHE A 11 -18.41 28.04 -25.62
N ALA A 12 -18.65 27.15 -24.66
CA ALA A 12 -17.61 26.62 -23.79
C ALA A 12 -16.71 25.68 -24.60
N LEU A 13 -15.48 26.12 -24.86
CA LEU A 13 -14.43 25.30 -25.45
C LEU A 13 -13.92 24.35 -24.35
N ALA A 14 -14.46 23.12 -24.30
CA ALA A 14 -13.93 22.08 -23.43
C ALA A 14 -12.58 21.62 -23.99
N ILE A 15 -11.49 22.04 -23.35
CA ILE A 15 -10.14 21.54 -23.61
C ILE A 15 -10.09 20.12 -23.04
N VAL A 16 -10.23 19.12 -23.90
CA VAL A 16 -9.93 17.72 -23.56
C VAL A 16 -8.47 17.48 -23.90
N SER A 17 -7.58 17.78 -22.96
CA SER A 17 -6.19 17.31 -23.00
C SER A 17 -6.14 15.89 -22.44
N ILE A 18 -6.18 14.90 -23.34
CA ILE A 18 -5.79 13.52 -23.02
C ILE A 18 -4.40 13.29 -23.62
N SER A 19 -3.37 13.62 -22.86
CA SER A 19 -2.06 12.97 -22.92
C SER A 19 -1.95 12.25 -21.58
N GLY A 20 -1.85 10.93 -21.48
CA GLY A 20 -1.12 9.98 -22.33
C GLY A 20 -0.15 9.27 -21.39
N CYS A 21 -0.53 8.05 -20.98
CA CYS A 21 0.11 7.18 -19.97
C CYS A 21 0.18 7.71 -18.54
N MET A 22 -0.98 7.81 -17.87
CA MET A 22 -1.02 7.38 -16.48
C MET A 22 -1.08 5.85 -16.54
N THR A 23 0.00 5.14 -16.22
CA THR A 23 -0.16 3.74 -15.80
C THR A 23 -1.11 3.77 -14.62
N ALA A 24 -2.35 3.30 -14.83
CA ALA A 24 -3.33 3.24 -13.76
C ALA A 24 -2.71 2.46 -12.60
N GLU A 25 -2.86 2.99 -11.38
CA GLU A 25 -2.49 2.23 -10.19
C GLU A 25 -3.22 0.88 -10.24
N PRO A 26 -2.57 -0.22 -9.79
CA PRO A 26 -3.22 -1.51 -9.71
C PRO A 26 -4.57 -1.37 -8.97
N PRO A 27 -5.63 -2.04 -9.44
CA PRO A 27 -6.91 -1.98 -8.76
C PRO A 27 -6.77 -2.51 -7.33
N GLN A 28 -7.43 -1.86 -6.37
CA GLN A 28 -7.62 -2.41 -5.03
C GLN A 28 -8.62 -3.55 -5.11
N GLU A 29 -8.16 -4.79 -5.05
CA GLU A 29 -9.00 -5.99 -5.05
C GLU A 29 -9.13 -6.59 -3.64
N GLY A 30 -8.07 -6.51 -2.84
CA GLY A 30 -8.00 -7.04 -1.50
C GLY A 30 -8.60 -6.13 -0.42
N LYS A 31 -8.70 -6.72 0.78
CA LYS A 31 -9.21 -6.07 1.99
C LYS A 31 -8.26 -4.99 2.52
N LEU A 32 -6.95 -5.19 2.37
CA LEU A 32 -5.91 -4.25 2.78
C LEU A 32 -5.03 -3.89 1.59
N TYR A 33 -5.07 -2.62 1.20
CA TYR A 33 -4.31 -2.06 0.11
C TYR A 33 -3.36 -0.99 0.62
N ILE A 34 -2.08 -1.09 0.31
CA ILE A 34 -1.04 -0.18 0.81
C ILE A 34 -0.23 0.32 -0.37
N ARG A 35 0.00 1.62 -0.43
CA ARG A 35 0.87 2.24 -1.43
C ARG A 35 1.92 3.11 -0.75
N THR A 36 3.18 2.88 -1.06
CA THR A 36 4.31 3.58 -0.44
C THR A 36 5.43 3.82 -1.43
N LEU A 37 6.16 4.92 -1.28
CA LEU A 37 7.32 5.26 -2.10
C LEU A 37 8.58 4.79 -1.37
N ILE A 38 9.39 3.96 -2.02
CA ILE A 38 10.62 3.41 -1.45
C ILE A 38 11.80 3.87 -2.29
N ASP A 39 12.89 4.28 -1.64
CA ASP A 39 14.22 4.51 -2.24
C ASP A 39 15.24 3.89 -1.31
N GLY A 40 15.64 2.65 -1.61
CA GLY A 40 16.45 1.83 -0.72
C GLY A 40 15.78 0.57 -0.22
N LYS A 41 16.04 0.21 1.04
CA LYS A 41 15.55 -1.04 1.63
C LYS A 41 14.85 -0.78 2.95
N ASP A 42 13.64 -1.33 3.06
CA ASP A 42 12.77 -1.23 4.22
C ASP A 42 12.02 -2.55 4.43
N THR A 43 11.64 -2.82 5.67
CA THR A 43 10.72 -3.91 6.01
C THR A 43 9.43 -3.32 6.56
N LEU A 44 8.30 -3.67 5.95
CA LEU A 44 6.97 -3.37 6.45
C LEU A 44 6.49 -4.50 7.35
N TYR A 45 6.04 -4.14 8.54
CA TYR A 45 5.40 -5.05 9.48
C TYR A 45 3.93 -4.69 9.64
N ILE A 46 3.07 -5.71 9.64
CA ILE A 46 1.62 -5.55 9.81
C ILE A 46 1.15 -6.60 10.81
N LYS A 47 0.59 -6.14 11.94
CA LYS A 47 0.07 -6.99 13.01
C LYS A 47 -1.31 -6.51 13.41
N GLY A 48 -2.34 -7.30 13.08
CA GLY A 48 -3.72 -6.90 13.29
C GLY A 48 -4.01 -5.56 12.62
N ASP A 49 -4.30 -4.54 13.43
CA ASP A 49 -4.62 -3.18 13.00
C ASP A 49 -3.39 -2.27 12.98
N SER A 50 -2.19 -2.78 13.29
CA SER A 50 -0.99 -1.99 13.53
C SER A 50 0.02 -2.19 12.42
N MET A 51 0.58 -1.10 11.90
CA MET A 51 1.63 -1.13 10.87
C MET A 51 2.81 -0.25 11.25
N TRP A 52 4.03 -0.69 10.96
CA TRP A 52 5.25 0.10 11.10
C TRP A 52 6.32 -0.33 10.09
N PHE A 53 7.24 0.57 9.78
CA PHE A 53 8.42 0.29 8.97
C PHE A 53 9.66 0.15 9.86
N VAL A 54 10.57 -0.73 9.44
CA VAL A 54 11.98 -0.73 9.86
C VAL A 54 12.83 -0.40 8.64
N HIS A 55 13.58 0.68 8.73
CA HIS A 55 14.46 1.17 7.68
C HIS A 55 15.84 0.53 7.73
N HIS A 56 16.40 0.21 6.57
CA HIS A 56 17.71 -0.45 6.45
C HIS A 56 18.74 0.38 5.66
N SER A 57 18.36 1.05 4.57
CA SER A 57 19.32 1.78 3.74
C SER A 57 18.69 2.82 2.82
N TYR A 58 19.49 3.82 2.41
CA TYR A 58 19.16 4.97 1.56
C TYR A 58 18.19 5.97 2.21
N GLN A 59 17.02 6.20 1.64
CA GLN A 59 16.06 7.19 2.13
C GLN A 59 14.92 6.50 2.89
N LEU A 60 14.35 7.23 3.86
CA LEU A 60 13.19 6.75 4.59
C LEU A 60 11.97 6.64 3.64
N PRO A 61 11.05 5.68 3.84
CA PRO A 61 9.80 5.58 3.11
C PRO A 61 9.08 6.92 2.95
N GLY A 62 8.73 7.25 1.71
CA GLY A 62 8.14 8.54 1.32
C GLY A 62 9.14 9.61 0.90
N MET A 63 10.42 9.48 1.25
CA MET A 63 11.44 10.48 0.96
C MET A 63 12.12 10.23 -0.38
N TRP A 64 12.00 11.18 -1.31
CA TRP A 64 12.75 11.15 -2.57
C TRP A 64 12.85 12.56 -3.16
N ALA A 65 14.03 12.93 -3.68
CA ALA A 65 14.24 14.19 -4.40
C ALA A 65 13.76 15.48 -3.67
N GLY A 66 13.72 15.46 -2.34
CA GLY A 66 13.24 16.58 -1.50
C GLY A 66 11.76 16.51 -1.13
N ASP A 67 11.00 15.58 -1.70
CA ASP A 67 9.63 15.28 -1.30
C ASP A 67 9.60 14.38 -0.06
N ASN A 68 8.48 14.43 0.66
CA ASN A 68 8.13 13.55 1.77
C ASN A 68 6.65 13.17 1.62
N LEU A 69 6.40 12.04 0.97
CA LEU A 69 5.06 11.56 0.65
C LEU A 69 4.56 10.57 1.71
N PRO A 70 3.27 10.57 2.05
CA PRO A 70 2.74 9.60 2.99
C PRO A 70 2.71 8.19 2.38
N THR A 71 2.65 7.18 3.25
CA THR A 71 2.09 5.89 2.88
C THR A 71 0.57 5.99 2.85
N TYR A 72 -0.06 5.46 1.80
CA TYR A 72 -1.50 5.43 1.63
C TYR A 72 -2.02 4.04 2.03
N ILE A 73 -3.02 4.00 2.91
CA ILE A 73 -3.68 2.77 3.36
C ILE A 73 -5.13 2.84 2.87
N ASN A 74 -5.57 1.83 2.12
CA ASN A 74 -6.88 1.76 1.47
C ASN A 74 -7.28 3.02 0.70
N GLN A 75 -6.29 3.67 0.08
CA GLN A 75 -6.36 4.91 -0.71
C GLN A 75 -6.73 6.19 0.06
N ASP A 76 -7.52 6.09 1.14
CA ASP A 76 -8.09 7.24 1.85
C ASP A 76 -7.40 7.59 3.18
N GLN A 77 -6.66 6.65 3.77
CA GLN A 77 -5.90 6.90 4.97
C GLN A 77 -4.45 7.28 4.63
N LEU A 78 -4.04 8.48 5.06
CA LEU A 78 -2.67 8.95 4.93
C LEU A 78 -1.88 8.67 6.21
N TRP A 79 -0.74 8.03 6.07
CA TRP A 79 0.24 7.86 7.13
C TRP A 79 1.47 8.70 6.80
N ASN A 80 1.57 9.85 7.47
CA ASN A 80 2.77 10.68 7.46
C ASN A 80 3.72 10.17 8.55
N HIS A 81 4.80 9.52 8.12
CA HIS A 81 5.71 8.83 9.04
C HIS A 81 6.39 9.79 10.02
N VAL A 82 6.45 9.37 11.29
CA VAL A 82 7.31 9.98 12.31
C VAL A 82 8.37 8.97 12.69
N TRP A 83 9.64 9.34 12.58
CA TRP A 83 10.74 8.39 12.74
C TRP A 83 11.45 8.52 14.08
N ASN A 84 11.69 7.39 14.74
CA ASN A 84 12.63 7.26 15.84
C ASN A 84 13.79 6.38 15.40
N ARG A 85 14.91 7.01 15.04
CA ARG A 85 16.05 6.36 14.40
C ARG A 85 15.59 5.65 13.11
N ASN A 86 15.72 4.34 13.05
CA ASN A 86 15.39 3.52 11.88
C ASN A 86 14.02 2.82 11.99
N ILE A 87 13.18 3.20 12.95
CA ILE A 87 11.83 2.64 13.10
C ILE A 87 10.83 3.78 13.00
N SER A 88 9.77 3.59 12.22
CA SER A 88 8.68 4.56 12.15
C SER A 88 7.82 4.53 13.41
N ASP A 89 6.88 5.45 13.51
CA ASP A 89 5.74 5.33 14.38
C ASP A 89 4.87 4.13 13.97
N VAL A 90 3.97 3.73 14.86
CA VAL A 90 2.96 2.70 14.57
C VAL A 90 1.68 3.40 14.16
N VAL A 91 1.23 3.16 12.94
CA VAL A 91 -0.09 3.60 12.49
C VAL A 91 -1.15 2.54 12.78
N LYS A 92 -2.38 3.00 13.06
CA LYS A 92 -3.55 2.14 13.17
C LYS A 92 -4.34 2.14 11.86
N ILE A 93 -4.62 0.98 11.29
CA ILE A 93 -5.51 0.82 10.13
C ILE A 93 -6.91 1.27 10.57
N ALA A 94 -7.46 2.29 9.91
CA ALA A 94 -8.71 2.92 10.33
C ALA A 94 -9.94 2.07 10.03
N LYS A 95 -9.86 1.23 8.98
CA LYS A 95 -10.94 0.37 8.51
C LYS A 95 -10.86 -1.01 9.18
N PRO A 96 -11.84 -1.40 10.03
CA PRO A 96 -11.79 -2.66 10.75
C PRO A 96 -11.78 -3.90 9.86
N ASP A 97 -12.44 -3.85 8.71
CA ASP A 97 -12.48 -4.92 7.69
C ASP A 97 -11.16 -5.10 6.94
N ALA A 98 -10.24 -4.14 7.06
CA ALA A 98 -8.88 -4.21 6.52
C ALA A 98 -7.82 -4.62 7.57
N THR A 99 -8.26 -5.00 8.77
CA THR A 99 -7.37 -5.44 9.86
C THR A 99 -6.97 -6.89 9.64
N LEU A 100 -5.66 -7.18 9.71
CA LEU A 100 -5.20 -8.56 9.54
C LEU A 100 -5.73 -9.48 10.65
N PRO A 101 -5.92 -10.79 10.37
CA PRO A 101 -6.26 -11.77 11.38
C PRO A 101 -5.24 -11.80 12.52
N VAL A 102 -5.72 -11.84 13.77
CA VAL A 102 -4.88 -11.87 14.98
C VAL A 102 -4.71 -13.28 15.57
N SER A 103 -5.15 -14.29 14.84
CA SER A 103 -5.05 -15.70 15.20
C SER A 103 -5.09 -16.57 13.94
N GLY A 104 -4.69 -17.84 14.08
CA GLY A 104 -4.58 -18.78 12.97
C GLY A 104 -3.13 -18.88 12.46
N GLU A 105 -2.90 -19.82 11.55
CA GLU A 105 -1.63 -19.95 10.84
C GLU A 105 -1.88 -19.62 9.38
N TRP A 106 -1.19 -18.60 8.88
CA TRP A 106 -1.40 -18.06 7.54
C TRP A 106 -0.21 -18.39 6.65
N SER A 107 -0.49 -18.59 5.37
CA SER A 107 0.49 -18.93 4.35
C SER A 107 0.05 -18.37 3.00
N SER A 108 0.86 -18.58 1.97
CA SER A 108 0.48 -18.25 0.59
C SER A 108 -0.74 -19.02 0.06
N GLU A 109 -1.20 -20.07 0.76
CA GLU A 109 -2.35 -20.88 0.37
C GLU A 109 -3.69 -20.27 0.83
N ASN A 110 -3.68 -19.49 1.92
CA ASN A 110 -4.90 -18.91 2.51
C ASN A 110 -4.85 -17.37 2.69
N MET A 111 -3.70 -16.75 2.39
CA MET A 111 -3.50 -15.31 2.34
C MET A 111 -2.76 -14.92 1.05
N SER A 112 -3.44 -14.15 0.19
CA SER A 112 -2.85 -13.60 -1.03
C SER A 112 -2.19 -12.25 -0.71
N VAL A 113 -0.90 -12.13 -1.01
CA VAL A 113 -0.17 -10.85 -0.95
C VAL A 113 0.36 -10.57 -2.36
N LYS A 114 -0.32 -9.68 -3.08
CA LYS A 114 0.11 -9.24 -4.42
C LYS A 114 0.90 -7.95 -4.28
N ILE A 115 2.11 -7.91 -4.83
CA ILE A 115 2.95 -6.72 -4.78
C ILE A 115 3.29 -6.27 -6.20
N TYR A 116 3.05 -5.00 -6.47
CA TYR A 116 3.35 -4.34 -7.74
C TYR A 116 4.35 -3.23 -7.48
N THR A 117 5.33 -3.06 -8.37
CA THR A 117 6.27 -1.95 -8.34
C THR A 117 6.18 -1.17 -9.65
N SER A 118 6.35 0.15 -9.59
CA SER A 118 6.47 1.00 -10.80
C SER A 118 7.86 0.94 -11.44
N GLY A 119 8.81 0.21 -10.83
CA GLY A 119 10.20 0.09 -11.27
C GLY A 119 10.73 -1.34 -11.31
N PHE A 120 12.04 -1.47 -11.10
CA PHE A 120 12.75 -2.76 -11.09
C PHE A 120 13.05 -3.28 -9.69
N GLY A 121 12.59 -2.57 -8.65
CA GLY A 121 12.80 -2.95 -7.27
C GLY A 121 12.18 -4.32 -6.94
N ASN A 122 12.82 -5.02 -6.00
CA ASN A 122 12.43 -6.36 -5.58
C ASN A 122 11.62 -6.31 -4.29
N TYR A 123 10.86 -7.37 -4.03
CA TYR A 123 10.11 -7.53 -2.79
C TYR A 123 10.07 -8.99 -2.38
N GLU A 124 9.83 -9.24 -1.09
CA GLU A 124 9.70 -10.59 -0.56
C GLU A 124 8.73 -10.58 0.62
N VAL A 125 7.74 -11.48 0.60
CA VAL A 125 6.98 -11.82 1.82
C VAL A 125 7.88 -12.70 2.66
N LYS A 126 8.49 -12.14 3.71
CA LYS A 126 9.44 -12.85 4.58
C LYS A 126 8.72 -13.87 5.46
N GLU A 127 7.60 -13.45 6.03
CA GLU A 127 6.83 -14.25 6.97
C GLU A 127 5.36 -13.89 6.87
N TYR A 128 4.49 -14.90 6.83
CA TYR A 128 3.06 -14.73 7.01
C TYR A 128 2.69 -14.68 8.50
N PRO A 129 1.53 -14.11 8.88
CA PRO A 129 1.08 -14.13 10.27
C PRO A 129 0.98 -15.55 10.82
N GLY A 130 1.63 -15.80 11.95
CA GLY A 130 1.49 -17.05 12.69
C GLY A 130 1.93 -16.89 14.13
N LYS A 131 1.71 -17.91 14.96
CA LYS A 131 2.05 -17.80 16.39
C LYS A 131 3.55 -17.55 16.62
N ALA A 132 4.41 -18.06 15.73
CA ALA A 132 5.86 -17.94 15.84
C ALA A 132 6.36 -16.49 15.72
N ASN A 133 5.62 -15.62 15.02
CA ASN A 133 5.96 -14.21 14.83
C ASN A 133 4.89 -13.27 15.37
N ASP A 134 4.15 -13.74 16.40
CA ASP A 134 3.14 -12.95 17.10
C ASP A 134 2.05 -12.41 16.14
N ASN A 135 1.66 -13.23 15.16
CA ASN A 135 0.69 -12.94 14.10
C ASN A 135 1.05 -11.70 13.28
N THR A 136 2.31 -11.60 12.87
CA THR A 136 2.81 -10.45 12.10
C THR A 136 3.11 -10.85 10.66
N LEU A 137 2.55 -10.13 9.69
CA LEU A 137 2.98 -10.21 8.29
C LEU A 137 4.22 -9.33 8.12
N VAL A 138 5.27 -9.89 7.51
CA VAL A 138 6.55 -9.22 7.31
C VAL A 138 6.89 -9.20 5.83
N ILE A 139 7.08 -8.00 5.27
CA ILE A 139 7.34 -7.79 3.85
C ILE A 139 8.61 -6.96 3.70
N ASP A 140 9.61 -7.48 3.00
CA ASP A 140 10.79 -6.72 2.58
C ASP A 140 10.49 -6.00 1.26
N LEU A 141 10.80 -4.71 1.22
CA LEU A 141 10.73 -3.85 0.04
C LEU A 141 12.15 -3.38 -0.28
N ASN A 142 12.61 -3.61 -1.51
CA ASN A 142 13.99 -3.41 -1.89
C ASN A 142 14.11 -2.68 -3.23
N ASP A 143 14.15 -1.36 -3.15
CA ASP A 143 14.43 -0.43 -4.24
C ASP A 143 15.85 0.13 -4.19
N THR A 144 16.85 -0.73 -3.97
CA THR A 144 18.27 -0.32 -4.03
C THR A 144 18.79 -0.19 -5.47
N GLU A 145 17.93 -0.40 -6.46
CA GLU A 145 18.28 -0.32 -7.87
C GLU A 145 18.59 1.14 -8.28
N PRO A 146 19.43 1.35 -9.30
CA PRO A 146 19.68 2.69 -9.81
C PRO A 146 18.41 3.35 -10.34
N LEU A 147 18.46 4.68 -10.48
CA LEU A 147 17.42 5.55 -11.07
C LEU A 147 16.33 6.07 -10.12
N GLY A 148 16.48 5.81 -8.82
CA GLY A 148 15.74 6.49 -7.77
C GLY A 148 14.53 5.73 -7.27
N ALA A 149 13.64 6.44 -6.59
CA ALA A 149 12.51 5.87 -5.86
C ALA A 149 11.39 5.33 -6.76
N HIS A 150 10.80 4.22 -6.35
CA HIS A 150 9.63 3.63 -6.99
C HIS A 150 8.47 3.42 -6.03
N TRP A 151 7.26 3.44 -6.59
CA TRP A 151 6.06 3.11 -5.86
C TRP A 151 5.92 1.61 -5.72
N TYR A 152 5.67 1.16 -4.51
CA TYR A 152 5.21 -0.18 -4.19
C TYR A 152 3.73 -0.13 -3.84
N VAL A 153 2.97 -1.05 -4.43
CA VAL A 153 1.57 -1.29 -4.14
C VAL A 153 1.44 -2.71 -3.64
N ILE A 154 0.89 -2.87 -2.45
CA ILE A 154 0.72 -4.14 -1.74
C ILE A 154 -0.79 -4.33 -1.56
N ASP A 155 -1.34 -5.35 -2.22
CA ASP A 155 -2.75 -5.69 -2.16
C ASP A 155 -2.92 -7.05 -1.47
N ILE A 156 -3.57 -7.06 -0.32
CA ILE A 156 -3.65 -8.19 0.59
C ILE A 156 -5.10 -8.61 0.75
N ASP A 157 -5.33 -9.90 0.51
CA ASP A 157 -6.60 -10.56 0.75
C ASP A 157 -6.39 -11.87 1.50
N TRP A 158 -7.40 -12.30 2.24
CA TRP A 158 -7.33 -13.53 3.04
C TRP A 158 -8.70 -14.20 3.16
N ASP A 159 -8.70 -15.52 3.23
CA ASP A 159 -9.91 -16.33 3.44
C ASP A 159 -9.88 -16.97 4.83
N GLU A 160 -10.68 -16.43 5.75
CA GLU A 160 -10.84 -16.95 7.11
C GLU A 160 -11.47 -18.35 7.15
N GLY A 161 -12.29 -18.69 6.15
CA GLY A 161 -12.89 -20.01 6.02
C GLY A 161 -11.85 -21.07 5.66
N ALA A 162 -10.91 -20.73 4.77
CA ALA A 162 -9.79 -21.60 4.39
C ALA A 162 -8.83 -21.85 5.57
N ALA A 163 -8.48 -20.79 6.31
CA ALA A 163 -7.58 -20.90 7.47
C ALA A 163 -8.18 -21.73 8.63
N SER A 164 -9.51 -21.76 8.77
CA SER A 164 -10.18 -22.59 9.79
C SER A 164 -10.41 -24.04 9.36
N ALA A 165 -10.40 -24.36 8.07
CA ALA A 165 -10.71 -25.70 7.55
C ALA A 165 -9.53 -26.70 7.66
N GLU A 166 -8.31 -26.20 7.86
CA GLU A 166 -7.09 -27.02 7.95
C GLU A 166 -6.66 -27.34 9.39
N ALA A 167 -7.35 -26.82 10.41
CA ALA A 167 -7.12 -27.28 11.77
C ALA A 167 -7.52 -28.76 11.86
N PRO A 168 -6.58 -29.71 12.11
CA PRO A 168 -6.93 -31.11 12.14
C PRO A 168 -7.97 -31.33 13.22
N VAL A 169 -9.10 -31.93 12.85
CA VAL A 169 -10.09 -32.44 13.80
C VAL A 169 -9.35 -33.39 14.72
N ALA A 170 -9.06 -32.94 15.94
CA ALA A 170 -8.50 -33.79 16.98
C ALA A 170 -9.48 -34.96 17.18
N LYS A 171 -9.02 -36.17 16.84
CA LYS A 171 -9.70 -37.42 17.20
C LYS A 171 -9.40 -37.78 18.65
#